data_AF-A0A0F9RGQ2-F1
#
_entry.id   AF-A0A0F9RGQ2-F1
#
_cell.length_a   1.000
_cell.length_b   1.000
_cell.length_c   1.000
_cell.angle_alpha   90.00
_cell.angle_beta   90.00
_cell.angle_gamma   90.00
#
_symmetry.space_group_name_H-M   'P 1'
#
loop_
_entity.id
_entity.type
_entity.pdbx_description
1 polymer ?
#
loop_
_entity_poly.entity_id
_entity_poly.type
_entity_poly.pdbx_seq_one_letter_code
_entity_poly.pdbx_strand_id
1 'polypeptide(L)'
;MTELQQITYIREKKPPSLAQFLVRKATALASEAARGQTGTVTAPDGRLMPRSAMAMKDAFPDRRPETLAALHPEWVKEYEEKHA
;
A
#
# COMPACT_ATOMS: atom_id res chain seq x y z
N MET A 1 -33.63 7.13 -34.82
CA MET A 1 -32.18 7.29 -34.65
C MET A 1 -31.94 7.74 -33.23
N THR A 2 -31.15 7.01 -32.45
CA THR A 2 -30.85 7.33 -31.05
C THR A 2 -29.56 8.15 -31.02
N GLU A 3 -29.62 9.38 -30.50
CA GLU A 3 -28.45 10.25 -30.38
C GLU A 3 -27.53 9.76 -29.26
N LEU A 4 -26.26 9.52 -29.58
CA LEU A 4 -25.22 9.18 -28.62
C LEU A 4 -24.79 10.46 -27.88
N GLN A 5 -25.11 10.57 -26.59
CA GLN A 5 -24.64 11.65 -25.74
C GLN A 5 -23.30 11.28 -25.09
N GLN A 6 -22.30 12.13 -25.28
CA GLN A 6 -21.00 12.01 -24.62
C GLN A 6 -21.10 12.57 -23.20
N ILE A 7 -20.98 11.70 -22.20
CA ILE A 7 -20.91 12.09 -20.79
C ILE A 7 -19.43 12.19 -20.39
N THR A 8 -18.98 13.39 -20.06
CA THR A 8 -17.61 13.63 -19.57
C THR A 8 -17.60 13.57 -18.04
N TYR A 9 -17.00 12.52 -17.50
CA TYR A 9 -16.81 12.39 -16.06
C TYR A 9 -15.60 13.22 -15.60
N ILE A 10 -15.86 14.33 -14.91
CA ILE A 10 -14.80 15.07 -14.21
C ILE A 10 -14.58 14.37 -12.86
N ARG A 11 -13.58 13.49 -12.79
CA ARG A 11 -13.23 12.82 -11.53
C ARG A 11 -12.35 13.76 -10.70
N GLU A 12 -12.96 14.45 -9.74
CA GLU A 12 -12.22 15.25 -8.77
C GLU A 12 -11.33 14.32 -7.90
N LYS A 13 -10.02 14.53 -7.95
CA LYS A 13 -9.05 13.70 -7.24
C LYS A 13 -8.96 14.16 -5.79
N LYS A 14 -9.81 13.59 -4.93
CA LYS A 14 -9.74 13.82 -3.48
C LYS A 14 -8.40 13.34 -2.91
N PRO A 15 -7.83 14.04 -1.92
CA PRO A 15 -6.65 13.55 -1.21
C PRO A 15 -6.97 12.21 -0.55
N PRO A 16 -5.99 11.29 -0.45
CA PRO A 16 -6.19 10.04 0.29
C PRO A 16 -6.48 10.36 1.75
N SER A 17 -7.22 9.50 2.45
CA SER A 17 -7.28 9.60 3.92
C SER A 17 -5.93 9.24 4.56
N LEU A 18 -5.70 9.64 5.82
CA LEU A 18 -4.48 9.27 6.56
C LEU A 18 -4.25 7.75 6.54
N ALA A 19 -5.29 6.96 6.78
CA ALA A 19 -5.20 5.50 6.73
C ALA A 19 -4.76 4.99 5.35
N GLN A 20 -5.32 5.55 4.27
CA GLN A 20 -4.91 5.20 2.90
C GLN A 20 -3.47 5.62 2.61
N PHE A 21 -3.04 6.78 3.10
CA PHE A 21 -1.68 7.27 2.95
C PHE A 21 -0.67 6.33 3.63
N LEU A 22 -0.90 6.00 4.91
CA LEU A 22 -0.03 5.12 5.68
C LEU A 22 0.12 3.74 5.03
N VAL A 23 -1.01 3.12 4.64
CA VAL A 23 -1.00 1.80 3.99
C VAL A 23 -0.28 1.84 2.64
N ARG A 24 -0.49 2.90 1.84
CA ARG A 24 0.21 3.06 0.56
C ARG A 24 1.72 3.20 0.75
N LYS A 25 2.14 3.98 1.76
CA LYS A 25 3.57 4.17 2.07
C LYS A 25 4.23 2.88 2.54
N ALA A 26 3.60 2.16 3.47
CA ALA A 26 4.06 0.84 3.90
C ALA A 26 4.15 -0.15 2.73
N THR A 27 3.15 -0.15 1.85
CA THR A 27 3.14 -1.02 0.66
C THR A 27 4.27 -0.69 -0.31
N ALA A 28 4.58 0.60 -0.51
CA ALA A 28 5.69 1.02 -1.36
C ALA A 28 7.03 0.53 -0.80
N LEU A 29 7.26 0.69 0.50
CA LEU A 29 8.47 0.20 1.16
C LEU A 29 8.57 -1.34 1.13
N ALA A 30 7.46 -2.04 1.37
CA ALA A 30 7.40 -3.50 1.24
C ALA A 30 7.74 -3.95 -0.19
N SER A 31 7.29 -3.19 -1.19
CA SER A 31 7.56 -3.48 -2.61
C SER A 31 9.02 -3.31 -2.96
N GLU A 32 9.68 -2.28 -2.43
CA GLU A 32 11.12 -2.12 -2.60
C GLU A 32 11.90 -3.26 -1.92
N ALA A 33 11.48 -3.71 -0.73
CA ALA A 33 12.10 -4.85 -0.06
C ALA A 33 11.97 -6.17 -0.85
N ALA A 34 10.89 -6.31 -1.63
CA ALA A 34 10.62 -7.47 -2.46
C ALA A 34 11.22 -7.36 -3.87
N ARG A 35 11.82 -6.22 -4.23
CA ARG A 35 12.32 -5.95 -5.57
C ARG A 35 13.49 -6.89 -5.91
N GLY A 36 13.42 -7.51 -7.09
CA GLY A 36 14.46 -8.43 -7.56
C GLY A 36 14.43 -9.82 -6.90
N GLN A 37 13.55 -10.07 -5.94
CA GLN A 37 13.35 -11.40 -5.38
C GLN A 37 12.63 -12.30 -6.39
N THR A 38 13.23 -13.46 -6.69
CA THR A 38 12.68 -14.45 -7.62
C THR A 38 12.61 -15.84 -6.97
N GLY A 39 11.73 -16.69 -7.48
CA GLY A 39 11.52 -18.04 -6.96
C GLY A 39 10.60 -18.13 -5.74
N THR A 40 10.56 -19.32 -5.13
CA THR A 40 9.67 -19.67 -4.03
C THR A 40 10.44 -20.10 -2.78
N VAL A 41 9.74 -20.06 -1.64
CA VAL A 41 10.15 -20.57 -0.34
C VAL A 41 8.99 -21.36 0.27
N THR A 42 9.30 -22.36 1.08
CA THR A 42 8.29 -23.11 1.83
C THR A 42 7.92 -22.33 3.08
N ALA A 43 6.66 -21.93 3.20
CA ALA A 43 6.13 -21.30 4.40
C ALA A 43 5.96 -22.35 5.52
N PRO A 44 5.82 -21.92 6.80
CA PRO A 44 5.68 -22.84 7.93
C PRO A 44 4.49 -23.82 7.83
N ASP A 45 3.46 -23.46 7.06
CA ASP A 45 2.29 -24.29 6.77
C ASP A 45 2.51 -25.29 5.63
N GLY A 46 3.73 -25.39 5.11
CA GLY A 46 4.13 -26.30 4.04
C GLY A 46 3.79 -25.80 2.63
N ARG A 47 3.16 -24.62 2.49
CA ARG A 47 2.81 -24.06 1.17
C ARG A 47 4.00 -23.37 0.53
N LEU A 48 4.10 -23.48 -0.80
CA LEU A 48 5.06 -22.69 -1.56
C LEU A 48 4.56 -21.24 -1.68
N MET A 49 5.40 -20.32 -1.23
CA MET A 49 5.17 -18.87 -1.29
C MET A 49 6.27 -18.21 -2.12
N PRO A 50 5.96 -17.22 -2.98
CA PRO A 50 6.99 -16.42 -3.64
C PRO A 50 7.92 -15.74 -2.63
N ARG A 51 9.23 -15.70 -2.91
CA ARG A 51 10.20 -15.00 -2.04
C ARG A 51 9.87 -13.53 -1.85
N SER A 52 9.38 -12.89 -2.90
CA SER A 52 8.90 -11.50 -2.86
C SER A 52 7.74 -11.31 -1.88
N ALA A 53 6.79 -12.23 -1.84
CA ALA A 53 5.66 -12.18 -0.91
C ALA A 53 6.10 -12.40 0.54
N MET A 54 7.08 -13.27 0.78
CA MET A 54 7.68 -13.44 2.11
C MET A 54 8.41 -12.17 2.55
N ALA A 55 9.27 -11.60 1.70
CA ALA A 55 9.98 -10.35 1.98
C ALA A 55 9.03 -9.19 2.29
N MET A 56 7.93 -9.07 1.55
CA MET A 56 6.87 -8.08 1.81
C MET A 56 6.19 -8.26 3.17
N LYS A 57 6.00 -9.52 3.60
CA LYS A 57 5.36 -9.86 4.86
C LYS A 57 6.30 -9.60 6.04
N ASP A 58 7.57 -9.95 5.89
CA ASP A 58 8.59 -9.74 6.92
C ASP A 58 8.86 -8.24 7.14
N ALA A 59 8.85 -7.44 6.08
CA ALA A 59 9.04 -5.99 6.17
C ALA A 59 7.90 -5.29 6.93
N PHE A 60 6.66 -5.75 6.76
CA PHE A 60 5.47 -5.19 7.40
C PHE A 60 4.52 -6.31 7.84
N PRO A 61 4.75 -6.92 9.01
CA PRO A 61 3.96 -8.05 9.49
C PRO A 61 2.52 -7.64 9.86
N ASP A 62 2.34 -6.40 10.30
CA ASP A 62 1.03 -5.81 10.55
C ASP A 62 0.90 -4.49 9.78
N ARG A 63 -0.11 -4.43 8.89
CA ARG A 63 -0.37 -3.29 8.00
C ARG A 63 -1.57 -2.46 8.44
N ARG A 64 -2.10 -2.71 9.65
CA ARG A 64 -3.17 -1.90 10.21
C ARG A 64 -2.72 -0.44 10.34
N PRO A 65 -3.52 0.54 9.90
CA PRO A 65 -3.16 1.96 9.97
C PRO A 65 -2.76 2.42 11.37
N GLU A 66 -3.41 1.89 12.41
CA GLU A 66 -3.14 2.24 13.81
C GLU A 66 -1.74 1.79 14.22
N THR A 67 -1.36 0.57 13.84
CA THR A 67 -0.02 0.02 14.06
C THR A 67 1.03 0.83 13.29
N LEU A 68 0.75 1.18 12.03
CA LEU A 68 1.66 2.00 11.22
C LEU A 68 1.82 3.41 11.78
N ALA A 69 0.76 4.04 12.28
CA ALA A 69 0.83 5.35 12.91
C ALA A 69 1.65 5.32 14.21
N ALA A 70 1.52 4.25 15.00
CA ALA A 70 2.29 4.08 16.23
C ALA A 70 3.78 3.81 15.96
N LEU A 71 4.10 3.03 14.92
CA LEU A 71 5.48 2.70 14.55
C LEU A 71 6.17 3.83 13.78
N HIS A 72 5.41 4.60 13.01
CA HIS A 72 5.91 5.67 12.13
C HIS A 72 5.15 6.99 12.36
N PRO A 73 5.26 7.62 13.54
CA PRO A 73 4.61 8.89 13.82
C PRO A 73 5.06 10.02 12.87
N GLU A 74 6.25 9.90 12.29
CA GLU A 74 6.75 10.84 11.28
C GLU A 74 5.95 10.81 9.97
N TRP A 75 5.31 9.68 9.63
CA TRP A 75 4.44 9.62 8.44
C TRP A 75 3.10 10.31 8.67
N VAL A 76 2.62 10.32 9.92
CA VAL A 76 1.41 11.06 10.30
C VAL A 76 1.66 12.55 10.13
N LYS A 77 2.78 13.06 10.65
CA LYS A 77 3.18 14.47 10.47
C LYS A 77 3.34 14.84 9.01
N GLU A 78 3.99 13.99 8.20
CA GLU A 78 4.13 14.23 6.76
C GLU A 78 2.77 14.34 6.06
N TYR A 79 1.79 13.50 6.44
CA TYR A 79 0.45 13.57 5.88
C TYR A 79 -0.25 14.88 6.26
N GLU A 80 -0.15 15.27 7.54
CA GLU A 80 -0.70 16.53 8.04
C GLU A 80 -0.09 17.73 7.30
N GLU A 81 1.23 17.78 7.12
CA GLU A 81 1.90 18.87 6.39
C GLU A 81 1.51 18.94 4.90
N LYS A 82 1.21 17.81 4.27
CA LYS A 82 0.86 17.74 2.83
C LYS A 82 -0.61 18.01 2.55
N HIS A 83 -1.47 17.83 3.55
CA HIS A 83 -2.93 17.79 3.37
C HIS A 83 -3.72 18.62 4.39
N ALA A 84 -3.06 19.38 5.28
CA ALA A 84 -3.65 20.48 6.04
C ALA A 84 -3.83 21.73 5.16
#